data_AF-A0A7D6ZLU3-F1
#
_entry.id   AF-A0A7D6ZLU3-F1
#
_cell.length_a   1.000
_cell.length_b   1.000
_cell.length_c   1.000
_cell.angle_alpha   90.00
_cell.angle_beta   90.00
_cell.angle_gamma   90.00
#
_symmetry.space_group_name_H-M   'P 1'
#
loop_
_entity.id
_entity.type
_entity.pdbx_description
1 polymer ?
#
loop_
_entity_poly.entity_id
_entity_poly.type
_entity_poly.pdbx_seq_one_letter_code
_entity_poly.pdbx_strand_id
1 'polypeptide(L)'
;MRVIRGLGGVIAAGTVVLALVVVGAAILGVRRGFPGPGVADVAWHVAAAALVLSAQIFADRRRGMASFCGAVVVFAVAGGLLWTQWWN
;
A
#
# COMPACT_ATOMS: atom_id res chain seq x y z
N MET A 1 3.86 20.48 -5.50
CA MET A 1 3.43 19.25 -6.21
C MET A 1 4.56 18.27 -6.51
N ARG A 2 5.73 18.69 -7.03
CA ARG A 2 6.85 17.74 -7.29
C ARG A 2 7.27 16.94 -6.05
N VAL A 3 7.50 17.61 -4.92
CA VAL A 3 7.87 16.96 -3.65
C VAL A 3 6.78 16.00 -3.16
N ILE A 4 5.51 16.45 -3.16
CA ILE A 4 4.37 15.64 -2.73
C ILE A 4 4.22 14.38 -3.60
N ARG A 5 4.46 14.48 -4.91
CA ARG A 5 4.42 13.33 -5.82
C ARG A 5 5.60 12.40 -5.62
N GLY A 6 6.79 12.93 -5.34
CA GLY A 6 7.95 12.13 -4.96
C GLY A 6 7.69 11.33 -3.68
N LEU A 7 7.19 11.98 -2.64
CA LEU A 7 6.80 11.32 -1.38
C LEU A 7 5.69 10.28 -1.60
N GLY A 8 4.64 10.63 -2.37
CA GLY A 8 3.58 9.70 -2.72
C GLY A 8 4.10 8.47 -3.47
N GLY A 9 5.07 8.65 -4.37
CA GLY A 9 5.74 7.56 -5.07
C GLY A 9 6.53 6.63 -4.13
N VAL A 10 7.26 7.20 -3.16
CA VAL A 10 7.97 6.42 -2.13
C VAL A 10 6.99 5.62 -1.27
N ILE A 11 5.89 6.26 -0.84
CA ILE A 11 4.84 5.59 -0.06
C ILE A 11 4.22 4.46 -0.87
N ALA A 12 3.88 4.70 -2.15
CA ALA A 12 3.33 3.69 -3.03
C ALA A 12 4.27 2.48 -3.20
N ALA A 13 5.56 2.73 -3.45
CA ALA A 13 6.56 1.69 -3.53
C ALA A 13 6.69 0.93 -2.20
N GLY A 14 6.74 1.65 -1.07
CA GLY A 14 6.80 1.07 0.26
C GLY A 14 5.60 0.16 0.57
N THR A 15 4.38 0.59 0.22
CA THR A 15 3.16 -0.21 0.40
C THR A 15 3.18 -1.49 -0.45
N VAL A 16 3.72 -1.43 -1.68
CA VAL A 16 3.90 -2.62 -2.53
C VAL A 16 4.91 -3.58 -1.92
N VAL A 17 6.06 -3.07 -1.47
CA VAL A 17 7.07 -3.89 -0.79
C VAL A 17 6.48 -4.54 0.45
N LEU A 18 5.72 -3.78 1.26
CA LEU A 18 5.02 -4.31 2.43
C LEU A 18 4.07 -5.46 2.06
N ALA A 19 3.26 -5.29 1.00
CA ALA A 19 2.36 -6.34 0.54
C ALA A 19 3.13 -7.60 0.10
N LEU A 20 4.24 -7.44 -0.61
CA LEU A 20 5.09 -8.57 -1.00
C LEU A 20 5.70 -9.29 0.20
N VAL A 21 6.11 -8.55 1.24
CA VAL A 21 6.63 -9.12 2.49
C VAL A 21 5.54 -9.94 3.19
N VAL A 22 4.33 -9.41 3.31
CA VAL A 22 3.19 -10.11 3.95
C VAL A 22 2.83 -11.39 3.18
N VAL A 23 2.79 -11.33 1.84
CA VAL A 23 2.60 -12.50 0.98
C VAL A 23 3.72 -13.53 1.20
N GLY A 24 4.98 -13.08 1.22
CA GLY A 24 6.13 -13.93 1.47
C GLY A 24 6.08 -14.61 2.83
N ALA A 25 5.67 -13.88 3.88
CA ALA A 25 5.48 -14.41 5.22
C ALA A 25 4.36 -15.46 5.26
N ALA A 26 3.24 -15.25 4.56
CA ALA A 26 2.16 -16.24 4.46
C ALA A 26 2.64 -17.53 3.78
N ILE A 27 3.38 -17.42 2.67
CA ILE A 27 3.96 -18.57 1.97
C ILE A 27 4.95 -19.33 2.87
N LEU A 28 5.80 -18.61 3.59
CA LEU A 28 6.75 -19.20 4.52
C LEU A 28 6.06 -19.89 5.69
N GLY A 29 4.98 -19.31 6.22
CA GLY A 29 4.17 -19.91 7.27
C GLY A 29 3.64 -21.28 6.88
N VAL A 30 3.02 -21.38 5.70
CA VAL A 30 2.53 -22.65 5.13
C VAL A 30 3.68 -23.64 4.93
N ARG A 31 4.82 -23.19 4.39
CA ARG A 31 5.95 -24.08 4.07
C ARG A 31 6.72 -24.57 5.29
N ARG A 32 6.78 -23.78 6.37
CA ARG A 32 7.56 -24.08 7.57
C ARG A 32 6.69 -24.51 8.76
N GLY A 33 5.37 -24.59 8.58
CA GLY A 33 4.44 -25.07 9.60
C GLY A 33 4.26 -24.12 10.79
N PHE A 34 4.52 -22.82 10.62
CA PHE A 34 4.23 -21.81 11.63
C PHE A 34 3.01 -20.96 11.23
N PRO A 35 2.26 -20.42 12.19
CA PRO A 35 1.13 -19.56 11.89
C PRO A 35 1.64 -18.24 11.26
N GLY A 36 1.48 -18.11 9.95
CA GLY A 36 1.77 -16.89 9.19
C GLY A 36 0.50 -16.02 9.01
N PRO A 37 0.63 -14.87 8.32
CA PRO A 37 -0.50 -13.99 8.00
C PRO A 37 -1.66 -14.75 7.34
N GLY A 38 -2.89 -14.39 7.74
CA GLY A 38 -4.09 -14.98 7.18
C GLY A 38 -4.38 -14.51 5.75
N VAL A 39 -5.28 -15.20 5.07
CA VAL A 39 -5.75 -14.81 3.73
C VAL A 39 -6.35 -13.39 3.74
N ALA A 40 -7.08 -13.04 4.80
CA ALA A 40 -7.66 -11.71 4.97
C ALA A 40 -6.59 -10.62 5.05
N ASP A 41 -5.53 -10.83 5.86
CA ASP A 41 -4.43 -9.88 6.01
C ASP A 41 -3.72 -9.66 4.66
N VAL A 42 -3.41 -10.77 3.96
CA VAL A 42 -2.80 -10.71 2.63
C VAL A 42 -3.68 -9.93 1.65
N ALA A 43 -4.98 -10.22 1.62
CA ALA A 43 -5.92 -9.55 0.72
C ALA A 43 -5.98 -8.03 0.97
N TRP A 44 -5.97 -7.61 2.24
CA TRP A 44 -6.01 -6.20 2.60
C TRP A 44 -4.76 -5.45 2.13
N HIS A 45 -3.57 -6.04 2.32
CA HIS A 45 -2.31 -5.44 1.88
C HIS A 45 -2.20 -5.38 0.36
N VAL A 46 -2.63 -6.41 -0.36
CA VAL A 46 -2.63 -6.42 -1.83
C VAL A 46 -3.62 -5.39 -2.39
N ALA A 47 -4.82 -5.30 -1.82
CA ALA A 47 -5.82 -4.33 -2.24
C ALA A 47 -5.33 -2.89 -1.99
N ALA A 48 -4.74 -2.62 -0.83
CA ALA A 48 -4.17 -1.32 -0.51
C ALA A 48 -3.01 -0.95 -1.44
N ALA A 49 -2.10 -1.89 -1.73
CA ALA A 49 -1.01 -1.67 -2.69
C ALA A 49 -1.54 -1.31 -4.10
N ALA A 50 -2.53 -2.04 -4.59
CA ALA A 50 -3.16 -1.75 -5.88
C ALA A 50 -3.84 -0.37 -5.91
N LEU A 51 -4.53 0.00 -4.83
CA LEU A 51 -5.23 1.28 -4.72
C LEU A 51 -4.25 2.46 -4.66
N VAL A 52 -3.20 2.36 -3.83
CA VAL A 52 -2.16 3.38 -3.69
C VAL A 52 -1.40 3.56 -5.01
N LEU A 53 -1.03 2.46 -5.69
CA LEU A 53 -0.39 2.52 -7.01
C LEU A 53 -1.30 3.22 -8.03
N SER A 54 -2.57 2.85 -8.09
CA SER A 54 -3.53 3.45 -9.02
C SER A 54 -3.72 4.95 -8.77
N ALA A 55 -3.83 5.34 -7.50
CA ALA A 55 -3.95 6.73 -7.08
C ALA A 55 -2.69 7.55 -7.42
N GLN A 56 -1.50 6.97 -7.21
CA GLN A 56 -0.24 7.61 -7.56
C GLN A 56 -0.09 7.77 -9.08
N ILE A 57 -0.39 6.74 -9.87
CA ILE A 57 -0.38 6.82 -11.35
C ILE A 57 -1.36 7.90 -11.84
N PHE A 58 -2.55 7.97 -11.23
CA PHE A 58 -3.53 9.00 -11.55
C PHE A 58 -3.03 10.41 -11.20
N ALA A 59 -2.49 10.58 -10.00
CA ALA A 59 -1.87 11.84 -9.57
C ALA A 59 -0.72 12.22 -10.51
N ASP A 60 0.00 11.22 -11.03
CA ASP A 60 1.13 11.44 -11.91
C ASP A 60 0.74 11.89 -13.32
N ARG A 61 -0.41 11.44 -13.82
CA ARG A 61 -0.92 11.84 -15.14
C ARG A 61 -1.72 13.15 -15.13
N ARG A 62 -2.14 13.64 -13.96
CA ARG A 62 -3.01 14.82 -13.81
C ARG A 62 -2.23 16.04 -13.25
N ARG A 63 -2.86 17.22 -13.33
CA ARG A 63 -2.37 18.49 -12.76
C ARG A 63 -3.46 19.14 -11.89
N GLY A 64 -3.10 20.10 -11.06
CA GLY A 64 -4.04 20.85 -10.23
C GLY A 64 -4.76 19.97 -9.19
N MET A 65 -6.06 20.23 -8.97
CA MET A 65 -6.87 19.58 -7.94
C MET A 65 -6.91 18.05 -8.06
N ALA A 66 -6.98 17.52 -9.29
CA ALA A 66 -6.98 16.07 -9.51
C ALA A 66 -5.67 15.40 -9.03
N SER A 67 -4.52 16.08 -9.18
CA SER A 67 -3.25 15.60 -8.64
C SER A 67 -3.22 15.63 -7.11
N PHE A 68 -3.88 16.61 -6.50
CA PHE A 68 -3.99 16.71 -5.04
C PHE A 68 -4.86 15.58 -4.47
N CYS A 69 -6.03 15.31 -5.08
CA CYS A 69 -6.90 14.21 -4.67
C CYS A 69 -6.18 12.86 -4.71
N GLY A 70 -5.43 12.58 -5.77
CA GLY A 70 -4.65 11.34 -5.86
C GLY A 70 -3.59 11.23 -4.75
N ALA A 71 -2.89 12.32 -4.41
CA ALA A 71 -1.96 12.34 -3.30
C ALA A 71 -2.68 12.06 -1.96
N VAL A 72 -3.82 12.70 -1.69
CA VAL A 72 -4.60 12.46 -0.46
C VAL A 72 -5.00 10.99 -0.34
N VAL A 73 -5.43 10.35 -1.44
CA VAL A 73 -5.76 8.92 -1.44
C VAL A 73 -4.54 8.06 -1.09
N VAL A 74 -3.36 8.35 -1.64
CA VAL A 74 -2.11 7.63 -1.30
C VAL A 74 -1.84 7.68 0.21
N PHE A 75 -1.85 8.88 0.80
CA PHE A 75 -1.59 9.05 2.24
C PHE A 75 -2.68 8.41 3.11
N ALA A 76 -3.96 8.58 2.75
CA ALA A 76 -5.07 8.04 3.52
C ALA A 76 -5.09 6.51 3.52
N VAL A 77 -4.84 5.87 2.37
CA VAL A 77 -4.84 4.41 2.26
C VAL A 77 -3.62 3.82 2.95
N ALA A 78 -2.42 4.37 2.74
CA ALA A 78 -1.22 3.87 3.41
C ALA A 78 -1.29 4.07 4.94
N GLY A 79 -1.75 5.25 5.39
CA GLY A 79 -1.94 5.54 6.80
C GLY A 79 -3.01 4.66 7.44
N GLY A 80 -4.14 4.46 6.74
CA GLY A 80 -5.22 3.57 7.18
C GLY A 80 -4.82 2.11 7.24
N LEU A 81 -4.05 1.62 6.26
CA LEU A 81 -3.49 0.27 6.26
C LEU A 81 -2.59 0.07 7.49
N LEU A 82 -1.61 0.96 7.70
CA LEU A 82 -0.73 0.87 8.86
C LEU A 82 -1.51 0.97 10.16
N TRP A 83 -2.42 1.93 10.30
CA TRP A 83 -3.20 2.09 11.52
C TRP A 83 -4.04 0.85 11.86
N THR A 84 -4.70 0.24 10.88
CA THR A 84 -5.64 -0.87 11.12
C THR A 84 -4.96 -2.23 11.19
N GLN A 85 -3.82 -2.41 10.52
CA GLN A 85 -3.13 -3.71 10.44
C GLN A 85 -1.90 -3.81 11.34
N TRP A 86 -1.39 -2.70 11.87
CA TRP A 86 -0.22 -2.74 12.75
C TRP A 86 -0.51 -3.30 14.13
N TRP A 87 -1.75 -3.15 14.61
CA TRP A 87 -2.18 -3.62 15.93
C TRP A 87 -2.82 -5.01 15.93
N ASN A 88 -2.91 -5.63 14.75
CA ASN A 88 -3.49 -6.94 14.57
C ASN A 88 -2.39 -8.02 14.61
#